data_AF-A0A527ZM24-F1
#
_entry.id   AF-A0A527ZM24-F1
#
_cell.length_a   1.000
_cell.length_b   1.000
_cell.length_c   1.000
_cell.angle_alpha   90.00
_cell.angle_beta   90.00
_cell.angle_gamma   90.00
#
_symmetry.space_group_name_H-M   'P 1'
#
loop_
_entity.id
_entity.type
_entity.pdbx_description
1 polymer ?
#
loop_
_entity_poly.entity_id
_entity_poly.type
_entity_poly.pdbx_seq_one_letter_code
_entity_poly.pdbx_strand_id
1 'polypeptide(L)'
;MFVLDTNVISETFKPRPDPGVAVWMDSSLANRSYVTAMTKAELLVGLANMPDGKRKAALHSVIRAFFTTWLRTPVLAFGDREAEIYAEIVPHRRSLGHPVSEFDAQIAAVARSRGFAIVTRNIVD
;
A
#
# COMPACT_ATOMS: atom_id res chain seq x y z
N MET A 1 14.73 1.42 1.55
CA MET A 1 13.45 1.72 2.24
C MET A 1 12.36 1.16 1.36
N PHE A 2 11.23 0.80 1.95
CA PHE A 2 10.20 0.03 1.26
C PHE A 2 8.87 0.78 1.27
N VAL A 3 8.10 0.67 0.19
CA VAL A 3 6.69 1.06 0.15
C VAL A 3 5.86 -0.19 0.18
N LEU A 4 5.00 -0.33 1.19
CA LEU A 4 4.06 -1.42 1.30
C LEU A 4 2.85 -1.15 0.44
N ASP A 5 2.56 -2.11 -0.43
CA ASP A 5 1.35 -2.15 -1.22
C ASP A 5 0.14 -2.57 -0.36
N THR A 6 -1.06 -2.23 -0.84
CA THR A 6 -2.34 -2.47 -0.16
C THR A 6 -2.61 -3.96 0.06
N ASN A 7 -2.19 -4.82 -0.88
CA ASN A 7 -2.35 -6.26 -0.74
C ASN A 7 -1.53 -6.85 0.43
N VAL A 8 -0.34 -6.30 0.72
CA VAL A 8 0.50 -6.73 1.84
C VAL A 8 -0.13 -6.28 3.15
N ILE A 9 -0.53 -5.02 3.24
CA ILE A 9 -1.12 -4.48 4.48
C ILE A 9 -2.44 -5.17 4.81
N SER A 10 -3.34 -5.31 3.83
CA SER A 10 -4.62 -5.98 4.04
C SER A 10 -4.47 -7.45 4.45
N GLU A 11 -3.41 -8.13 4.01
CA GLU A 11 -3.07 -9.48 4.47
C GLU A 11 -2.73 -9.50 5.97
N THR A 12 -1.99 -8.50 6.46
CA THR A 12 -1.63 -8.41 7.90
C THR A 12 -2.83 -8.27 8.83
N PHE A 13 -3.98 -7.82 8.31
CA PHE A 13 -5.20 -7.65 9.09
C PHE A 13 -6.02 -8.93 9.20
N LYS A 14 -5.67 -9.98 8.45
CA LYS A 14 -6.36 -11.26 8.53
C LYS A 14 -5.98 -11.99 9.82
N PRO A 15 -6.91 -12.76 10.43
CA PRO A 15 -6.60 -13.57 11.62
C PRO A 15 -5.48 -14.59 11.40
N ARG A 16 -5.28 -15.03 10.16
CA ARG A 16 -4.21 -15.92 9.72
C ARG A 16 -3.59 -15.32 8.46
N PRO A 17 -2.59 -14.44 8.59
CA PRO A 17 -1.90 -13.86 7.45
C PRO A 17 -1.07 -14.92 6.73
N ASP A 18 -0.74 -14.63 5.47
CA ASP A 18 0.27 -15.40 4.73
C ASP A 18 1.60 -15.46 5.51
N PRO A 19 2.24 -16.65 5.66
CA PRO A 19 3.47 -16.77 6.42
C PRO A 19 4.61 -15.89 5.92
N GLY A 20 4.72 -15.67 4.60
CA GLY A 20 5.75 -14.81 4.03
C GLY A 20 5.55 -13.35 4.42
N VAL A 21 4.29 -12.88 4.44
CA VAL A 21 3.94 -11.54 4.92
C VAL A 21 4.22 -11.41 6.42
N ALA A 22 3.86 -12.41 7.22
CA ALA A 22 4.13 -12.40 8.66
C ALA A 22 5.63 -12.32 8.96
N VAL A 23 6.44 -13.18 8.35
CA VAL A 23 7.91 -13.18 8.50
C VAL A 23 8.52 -11.85 8.07
N TRP A 24 8.02 -11.26 6.99
CA TRP A 24 8.52 -9.97 6.53
C TRP A 24 8.18 -8.84 7.51
N MET A 25 6.95 -8.83 8.05
CA MET A 25 6.53 -7.84 9.06
C MET A 25 7.32 -7.94 10.37
N ASP A 26 7.75 -9.14 10.73
CA ASP A 26 8.60 -9.38 11.90
C ASP A 26 10.08 -9.02 11.66
N SER A 27 10.47 -8.77 10.41
CA SER A 27 11.84 -8.42 10.05
C SER A 27 12.19 -6.97 10.40
N SER A 28 13.49 -6.69 10.58
CA SER A 28 13.99 -5.33 10.79
C SER A 28 13.69 -4.37 9.62
N LEU A 29 13.32 -4.89 8.45
CA LEU A 29 12.94 -4.11 7.27
C LEU A 29 11.57 -3.44 7.45
N ALA A 30 10.67 -4.00 8.27
CA ALA A 30 9.36 -3.42 8.56
C ALA A 30 9.47 -2.01 9.19
N ASN A 31 10.51 -1.77 10.00
CA ASN A 31 10.78 -0.44 10.56
C ASN A 31 11.26 0.61 9.52
N ARG A 32 11.56 0.17 8.30
CA ARG A 32 12.01 1.01 7.18
C ARG A 32 10.95 1.06 6.06
N SER A 33 9.71 0.79 6.43
CA SER A 33 8.60 0.54 5.52
C SER A 33 7.53 1.59 5.66
N TYR A 34 7.16 2.14 4.52
CA TYR A 34 6.27 3.27 4.35
C TYR A 34 4.98 2.80 3.70
N VAL A 35 3.94 3.61 3.82
CA VAL A 35 2.65 3.39 3.18
C VAL A 35 2.29 4.66 2.42
N THR A 36 1.67 4.53 1.26
CA THR A 36 1.22 5.70 0.50
C THR A 36 -0.15 6.17 0.96
N ALA A 37 -0.48 7.42 0.67
CA ALA A 37 -1.84 7.94 0.84
C ALA A 37 -2.87 7.14 0.03
N MET A 38 -2.46 6.57 -1.12
CA MET A 38 -3.31 5.74 -1.97
C MET A 38 -3.68 4.44 -1.27
N THR A 39 -2.71 3.74 -0.70
CA THR A 39 -2.97 2.53 0.09
C THR A 39 -3.87 2.82 1.29
N LYS A 40 -3.66 3.95 1.97
CA LYS A 40 -4.57 4.38 3.05
C LYS A 40 -5.99 4.63 2.53
N ALA A 41 -6.13 5.29 1.37
CA ALA A 41 -7.43 5.54 0.75
C ALA A 41 -8.15 4.23 0.40
N GLU A 42 -7.45 3.27 -0.23
CA GLU A 42 -8.03 1.96 -0.57
C GLU A 42 -8.53 1.20 0.66
N LEU A 43 -7.76 1.19 1.75
CA LEU A 43 -8.19 0.57 3.01
C LEU A 43 -9.44 1.23 3.58
N LEU A 44 -9.52 2.57 3.54
CA LEU A 44 -10.67 3.32 4.05
C LEU A 44 -11.91 3.17 3.17
N VAL A 45 -11.75 3.11 1.84
CA VAL A 45 -12.82 2.81 0.89
C VAL A 45 -13.35 1.39 1.12
N GLY A 46 -12.45 0.41 1.23
CA GLY A 46 -12.81 -0.97 1.53
C GLY A 46 -13.59 -1.09 2.84
N LEU A 47 -13.17 -0.36 3.88
CA LEU A 47 -13.88 -0.29 5.15
C LEU A 47 -15.27 0.37 5.00
N ALA A 48 -15.36 1.48 4.27
CA ALA A 48 -16.61 2.23 4.08
C ALA A 48 -17.68 1.40 3.35
N ASN A 49 -17.26 0.59 2.37
CA ASN A 49 -18.13 -0.29 1.59
C ASN A 49 -18.68 -1.49 2.37
N MET A 50 -18.19 -1.77 3.58
CA MET A 50 -18.72 -2.85 4.40
C MET A 50 -20.06 -2.49 5.04
N PRO A 51 -20.99 -3.46 5.17
CA PRO A 51 -22.17 -3.31 6.01
C PRO A 51 -21.80 -3.00 7.45
N ASP A 52 -22.64 -2.22 8.13
CA ASP A 52 -22.44 -1.92 9.54
C ASP A 52 -22.55 -3.19 10.40
N GLY A 53 -21.69 -3.29 11.41
CA GLY A 53 -21.66 -4.43 12.30
C GLY A 53 -20.29 -4.71 12.90
N LYS A 54 -20.20 -5.81 13.65
CA LYS A 54 -18.99 -6.19 14.41
C LYS A 54 -17.74 -6.28 13.52
N ARG A 55 -17.88 -6.81 12.31
CA ARG A 55 -16.75 -6.99 11.38
C ARG A 55 -16.16 -5.64 10.91
N LYS A 56 -17.02 -4.68 10.54
CA LYS A 56 -16.59 -3.33 10.14
C LYS A 56 -15.95 -2.59 11.31
N ALA A 57 -16.53 -2.66 12.51
CA ALA A 57 -15.97 -2.04 13.71
C ALA A 57 -14.59 -2.62 14.09
N ALA A 58 -14.41 -3.94 13.96
CA ALA A 58 -13.14 -4.61 14.19
C ALA A 58 -12.08 -4.17 13.16
N LEU A 59 -12.41 -4.18 11.86
CA LEU A 59 -11.48 -3.75 10.82
C LEU A 59 -11.11 -2.27 10.97
N HIS A 60 -12.08 -1.40 11.29
CA HIS A 60 -11.82 0.01 11.56
C HIS A 60 -10.80 0.20 12.69
N SER A 61 -10.95 -0.57 13.77
CA SER A 61 -10.04 -0.51 14.91
C SER A 61 -8.63 -0.97 14.53
N VAL A 62 -8.51 -2.03 13.72
CA VAL A 62 -7.23 -2.53 13.21
C VAL A 62 -6.56 -1.52 12.27
N ILE A 63 -7.28 -0.95 11.30
CA ILE A 63 -6.76 0.08 10.39
C ILE A 63 -6.28 1.29 11.19
N ARG A 64 -7.06 1.75 12.17
CA ARG A 64 -6.68 2.87 13.03
C ARG A 64 -5.39 2.55 13.80
N ALA A 65 -5.34 1.41 14.49
CA ALA A 65 -4.16 0.99 15.26
C ALA A 65 -2.91 0.86 14.37
N PHE A 66 -3.06 0.35 13.15
CA PHE A 66 -1.97 0.28 12.19
C PHE A 66 -1.37 1.66 11.92
N PHE A 67 -2.18 2.67 11.57
CA PHE A 67 -1.68 4.00 11.24
C PHE A 67 -1.28 4.85 12.46
N THR A 68 -1.84 4.60 13.65
CA THR A 68 -1.54 5.41 14.84
C THR A 68 -0.46 4.82 15.75
N THR A 69 -0.22 3.51 15.66
CA THR A 69 0.58 2.79 16.67
C THR A 69 1.63 1.89 16.05
N TRP A 70 1.31 1.16 14.98
CA TRP A 70 2.24 0.17 14.42
C TRP A 70 3.14 0.72 13.32
N LEU A 71 2.60 1.60 12.46
CA LEU A 71 3.38 2.25 11.42
C LEU A 71 4.28 3.32 12.03
N ARG A 72 5.59 3.07 12.00
CA ARG A 72 6.61 3.95 12.61
C ARG A 72 7.12 5.04 11.67
N THR A 73 6.64 5.07 10.43
CA THR A 73 7.05 6.00 9.39
C THR A 73 5.88 6.87 8.94
N PRO A 74 6.14 8.07 8.39
CA PRO A 74 5.07 8.89 7.82
C PRO A 74 4.39 8.20 6.62
N VAL A 75 3.11 8.50 6.42
CA VAL A 75 2.39 8.18 5.19
C VAL A 75 2.91 9.09 4.07
N LEU A 76 3.25 8.51 2.92
CA LEU A 76 3.80 9.23 1.78
C LEU A 76 2.67 9.80 0.91
N ALA A 77 2.72 11.10 0.63
CA ALA A 77 1.76 11.75 -0.25
C ALA A 77 2.09 11.54 -1.74
N PHE A 78 1.06 11.57 -2.57
CA PHE A 78 1.16 11.77 -4.01
C PHE A 78 0.99 13.27 -4.28
N GLY A 79 2.03 13.93 -4.77
CA GLY A 79 2.02 15.37 -5.06
C GLY A 79 2.48 15.67 -6.49
N ASP A 80 2.83 16.94 -6.71
CA ASP A 80 3.22 17.49 -8.01
C ASP A 80 4.35 16.69 -8.71
N ARG A 81 5.45 16.43 -8.00
CA ARG A 81 6.56 15.61 -8.51
C ARG A 81 6.15 14.18 -8.84
N GLU A 82 5.30 13.56 -8.02
CA GLU A 82 4.81 12.21 -8.29
C GLU A 82 3.88 12.18 -9.52
N ALA A 83 3.15 13.26 -9.79
CA ALA A 83 2.29 13.36 -10.96
C ALA A 83 3.10 13.36 -12.27
N GLU A 84 4.24 14.04 -12.31
CA GLU A 84 5.16 13.99 -13.46
C GLU A 84 5.68 12.57 -13.71
N ILE A 85 6.11 11.87 -12.65
CA ILE A 85 6.60 10.49 -12.75
C ILE A 85 5.48 9.53 -13.16
N TYR A 86 4.26 9.72 -12.64
CA TYR A 86 3.09 8.94 -13.01
C TYR A 86 2.80 9.04 -14.53
N ALA A 87 2.95 10.24 -15.10
CA ALA A 87 2.76 10.48 -16.53
C ALA A 87 3.80 9.76 -17.41
N GLU A 88 4.96 9.38 -16.87
CA GLU A 88 5.90 8.47 -17.54
C GLU A 88 5.48 7.01 -17.41
N ILE A 89 5.05 6.58 -16.22
CA ILE A 89 4.79 5.17 -15.89
C ILE A 89 3.62 4.62 -16.70
N VAL A 90 2.48 5.32 -16.71
CA VAL A 90 1.24 4.77 -17.27
C VAL A 90 1.33 4.51 -18.78
N PRO A 91 1.76 5.48 -19.63
CA PRO A 91 1.93 5.23 -21.06
C PRO A 91 2.98 4.17 -21.36
N HIS A 92 4.08 4.13 -20.59
CA HIS A 92 5.13 3.13 -20.77
C HIS A 92 4.63 1.71 -20.48
N ARG A 93 3.90 1.50 -19.38
CA ARG A 93 3.28 0.20 -19.06
C ARG A 93 2.28 -0.22 -20.13
N ARG A 94 1.46 0.71 -20.62
CA ARG A 94 0.54 0.46 -21.75
C ARG A 94 1.27 0.08 -23.04
N SER A 95 2.37 0.75 -23.39
CA SER A 95 3.11 0.42 -24.63
C SER A 95 3.78 -0.95 -24.57
N LEU A 96 4.06 -1.46 -23.37
CA LEU A 96 4.54 -2.82 -23.13
C LEU A 96 3.41 -3.88 -23.12
N GLY A 97 2.15 -3.50 -23.32
CA GLY A 97 1.01 -4.42 -23.27
C GLY A 97 0.61 -4.87 -21.86
N HIS A 98 1.10 -4.18 -20.83
CA HIS A 98 0.84 -4.48 -19.43
C HIS A 98 0.21 -3.27 -18.73
N PRO A 99 -1.08 -2.96 -19.01
CA PRO A 99 -1.74 -1.83 -18.36
C PRO A 99 -1.75 -2.01 -16.84
N VAL A 100 -1.50 -0.92 -16.12
CA VAL A 100 -1.46 -0.86 -14.65
C VAL A 100 -2.66 -0.08 -14.14
N SER A 101 -3.15 -0.42 -12.94
CA SER A 101 -4.24 0.33 -12.31
C SER A 101 -3.79 1.75 -11.93
N GLU A 102 -4.75 2.68 -11.76
CA GLU A 102 -4.42 4.05 -11.39
C GLU A 102 -3.75 4.13 -10.01
N PHE A 103 -4.24 3.38 -9.02
CA PHE A 103 -3.65 3.34 -7.68
C PHE A 103 -2.25 2.72 -7.71
N ASP A 104 -2.04 1.61 -8.40
CA ASP A 104 -0.73 0.96 -8.48
C ASP A 104 0.29 1.87 -9.18
N ALA A 105 -0.12 2.57 -10.23
CA ALA A 105 0.74 3.54 -10.90
C ALA A 105 1.09 4.74 -10.01
N GLN A 106 0.16 5.21 -9.18
CA GLN A 106 0.41 6.28 -8.21
C GLN A 106 1.34 5.80 -7.08
N ILE A 107 1.14 4.58 -6.58
CA ILE A 107 2.04 3.94 -5.60
C ILE A 107 3.45 3.83 -6.18
N ALA A 108 3.56 3.37 -7.43
CA ALA A 108 4.83 3.26 -8.14
C ALA A 108 5.51 4.62 -8.34
N ALA A 109 4.75 5.66 -8.66
CA ALA A 109 5.28 7.02 -8.77
C ALA A 109 5.83 7.54 -7.44
N VAL A 110 5.10 7.34 -6.33
CA VAL A 110 5.55 7.71 -4.96
C VAL A 110 6.82 6.97 -4.57
N ALA A 111 6.90 5.68 -4.88
CA ALA A 111 8.07 4.86 -4.59
C ALA A 111 9.28 5.31 -5.43
N ARG A 112 9.08 5.50 -6.74
CA ARG A 112 10.13 5.92 -7.69
C ARG A 112 10.65 7.32 -7.38
N SER A 113 9.80 8.26 -6.95
CA SER A 113 10.23 9.63 -6.60
C SER A 113 11.21 9.68 -5.42
N ARG A 114 11.21 8.63 -4.59
CA ARG A 114 12.07 8.49 -3.39
C ARG A 114 13.13 7.39 -3.53
N GLY A 115 13.18 6.66 -4.64
CA GLY A 115 14.07 5.52 -4.82
C GLY A 115 13.77 4.35 -3.87
N PHE A 116 12.52 4.17 -3.48
CA PHE A 116 12.10 3.09 -2.59
C PHE A 116 11.65 1.86 -3.40
N ALA A 117 11.89 0.67 -2.85
CA ALA A 117 11.39 -0.56 -3.44
C ALA A 117 9.95 -0.81 -3.01
N ILE A 118 9.10 -1.33 -3.91
CA ILE A 118 7.73 -1.71 -3.58
C ILE A 118 7.74 -3.14 -3.04
N VAL A 119 7.01 -3.36 -1.95
CA VAL A 119 6.75 -4.67 -1.37
C VAL A 119 5.30 -4.99 -1.65
N THR A 120 5.10 -5.90 -2.60
CA THR A 120 3.79 -6.31 -3.09
C THR A 120 3.75 -7.83 -3.23
N ARG A 121 2.54 -8.39 -3.22
CA ARG A 121 2.31 -9.78 -3.63
C ARG A 121 2.04 -9.90 -5.13
N ASN A 122 1.77 -8.80 -5.82
CA ASN A 122 1.46 -8.76 -7.25
C ASN A 122 2.72 -8.34 -8.02
N ILE A 123 3.57 -9.31 -8.38
CA ILE A 123 4.84 -9.06 -9.09
C ILE A 123 4.68 -8.84 -10.60
N VAL A 124 3.47 -9.00 -11.13
CA VAL A 124 3.17 -8.89 -12.58
C VAL A 124 2.82 -7.45 -12.97
N ASP A 125 2.27 -6.70 -12.03
CA ASP A 125 1.87 -5.30 -12.18
C ASP A 125 3.05 -4.33 -11.98
#